data_AF-J3IV45-F1
#
_entry.id   AF-J3IV45-F1
#
_cell.length_a   1.000
_cell.length_b   1.000
_cell.length_c   1.000
_cell.angle_alpha   90.00
_cell.angle_beta   90.00
_cell.angle_gamma   90.00
#
_symmetry.space_group_name_H-M   'P 1'
#
loop_
_entity.id
_entity.type
_entity.pdbx_description
1 polymer ?
#
loop_
_entity_poly.entity_id
_entity_poly.type
_entity_poly.pdbx_seq_one_letter_code
_entity_poly.pdbx_strand_id
1 'polypeptide(L)'
;PLAHAADGHALAGQHFELYIGQTPVNITGRPRTALTVNGSLPGPLLRWREGDTVTLRVRNRLAQDTSIHWHGILLPSDMDGVPGLSFAGIAPGGDYRYRFTLRQNGTYWYHSHSGLQEQAGVYGAIVIEPREPEVHRYQRDHVLLFSDWSDESPQALLATLKKQSDAFNYHKRTLGDFIDDVAQKGWSNTVDERLAWARMRMSPTDLADISGATYTYLLNGQPPDGNFTCLFQPGETVRLRLINASAMTYFDFRIPGLALTVIAADGLPVTPVTVDELRIAVAETYDVLVSVGDLPAYTLFAQSMDRSGYARGTLARAVGLQAPVPELDPRPVLSMADMGHGAMASMDHSNMAGMDHSSMAGMDHSAMAPMQQHPASETDNPLVDMQTMAPRANLDDPGIGLRGNGRRVLTYADLRSPYPDPDGREPSRDIELHLTGHMERFAWSFDGIKFSDAAPLHLAYGERVRITLVNDTMMTHPIHLHGLWSDLEDEHGRFLVRKHTVDIPPGSRRSYRVSADTPGRWAYHCHLLYHMETGMFREVRVDE
;
A
#
# COMPACT_ATOMS: atom_id res chain seq x y z
N PRO A 1 -34.22 0.91 1.68
CA PRO A 1 -33.94 0.02 2.82
C PRO A 1 -32.82 -0.96 2.43
N LEU A 2 -31.57 -0.55 2.66
CA LEU A 2 -30.40 -1.38 2.43
C LEU A 2 -30.40 -2.46 3.52
N ALA A 3 -30.62 -3.71 3.10
CA ALA A 3 -30.69 -4.84 4.00
C ALA A 3 -29.33 -5.09 4.65
N HIS A 4 -29.32 -5.16 5.98
CA HIS A 4 -28.23 -5.74 6.75
C HIS A 4 -27.90 -7.14 6.22
N ALA A 5 -26.69 -7.35 5.73
CA ALA A 5 -26.18 -8.69 5.49
C ALA A 5 -24.71 -8.77 5.90
N ALA A 6 -24.47 -9.48 7.01
CA ALA A 6 -23.27 -10.28 7.12
C ALA A 6 -23.29 -11.27 5.92
N ASP A 7 -22.25 -11.25 5.08
CA ASP A 7 -22.00 -12.17 3.95
C ASP A 7 -22.94 -12.15 2.72
N GLY A 8 -23.87 -11.19 2.58
CA GLY A 8 -24.95 -11.24 1.57
C GLY A 8 -24.61 -11.04 0.09
N HIS A 9 -23.35 -10.79 -0.29
CA HIS A 9 -22.96 -10.51 -1.69
C HIS A 9 -21.78 -11.36 -2.17
N ALA A 10 -21.61 -12.57 -1.63
CA ALA A 10 -20.61 -13.51 -2.14
C ALA A 10 -21.10 -14.22 -3.42
N LEU A 11 -20.26 -14.23 -4.46
CA LEU A 11 -20.45 -15.03 -5.67
C LEU A 11 -19.46 -16.18 -5.65
N ALA A 12 -19.94 -17.41 -5.75
CA ALA A 12 -19.11 -18.61 -5.78
C ALA A 12 -19.33 -19.44 -7.06
N GLY A 13 -18.32 -20.19 -7.47
CA GLY A 13 -18.35 -21.07 -8.64
C GLY A 13 -17.24 -20.79 -9.64
N GLN A 14 -17.47 -21.15 -10.90
CA GLN A 14 -16.47 -21.03 -11.98
C GLN A 14 -16.89 -20.06 -13.09
N HIS A 15 -18.16 -19.64 -13.10
CA HIS A 15 -18.71 -18.77 -14.13
C HIS A 15 -19.38 -17.56 -13.49
N PHE A 16 -18.93 -16.37 -13.88
CA PHE A 16 -19.35 -15.11 -13.27
C PHE A 16 -19.76 -14.11 -14.35
N GLU A 17 -20.83 -13.37 -14.09
CA GLU A 17 -21.24 -12.22 -14.86
C GLU A 17 -21.17 -11.01 -13.95
N LEU A 18 -20.25 -10.10 -14.25
CA LEU A 18 -20.07 -8.85 -13.56
C LEU A 18 -20.47 -7.70 -14.48
N TYR A 19 -20.99 -6.62 -13.92
CA TYR A 19 -21.15 -5.37 -14.63
C TYR A 19 -20.62 -4.21 -13.80
N ILE A 20 -19.96 -3.27 -14.47
CA ILE A 20 -19.50 -2.02 -13.87
C ILE A 20 -20.49 -0.93 -14.29
N GLY A 21 -21.05 -0.24 -13.31
CA GLY A 21 -22.08 0.77 -13.52
C GLY A 21 -22.12 1.81 -12.41
N GLN A 22 -23.01 2.80 -12.57
CA GLN A 22 -23.22 3.86 -11.60
C GLN A 22 -24.34 3.52 -10.62
N THR A 23 -24.14 3.77 -9.33
CA THR A 23 -25.14 3.58 -8.28
C THR A 23 -25.17 4.79 -7.35
N PRO A 24 -26.35 5.35 -7.01
CA PRO A 24 -26.46 6.37 -5.98
C PRO A 24 -26.07 5.81 -4.61
N VAL A 25 -25.21 6.52 -3.89
CA VAL A 25 -24.76 6.20 -2.53
C VAL A 25 -24.93 7.40 -1.61
N ASN A 26 -24.98 7.17 -0.31
CA ASN A 26 -25.08 8.23 0.68
C ASN A 26 -24.26 7.87 1.93
N ILE A 27 -22.94 7.82 1.78
CA ILE A 27 -22.00 7.32 2.80
C ILE A 27 -21.79 8.37 3.90
N THR A 28 -21.67 9.64 3.53
CA THR A 28 -21.33 10.76 4.42
C THR A 28 -22.56 11.57 4.87
N GLY A 29 -23.77 11.13 4.49
CA GLY A 29 -24.99 11.93 4.60
C GLY A 29 -25.21 12.90 3.43
N ARG A 30 -24.28 12.97 2.46
CA ARG A 30 -24.45 13.67 1.19
C ARG A 30 -24.65 12.66 0.04
N PRO A 31 -25.78 12.70 -0.68
CA PRO A 31 -25.98 11.84 -1.85
C PRO A 31 -24.91 12.07 -2.92
N ARG A 32 -24.32 10.97 -3.39
CA ARG A 32 -23.29 10.93 -4.44
C ARG A 32 -23.56 9.77 -5.39
N THR A 33 -22.88 9.75 -6.52
CA THR A 33 -22.90 8.61 -7.46
C THR A 33 -21.56 7.92 -7.38
N ALA A 34 -21.57 6.64 -6.96
CA ALA A 34 -20.40 5.78 -7.00
C ALA A 34 -20.37 5.00 -8.32
N LEU A 35 -19.17 4.60 -8.73
CA LEU A 35 -19.02 3.44 -9.60
C LEU A 35 -19.12 2.18 -8.75
N THR A 36 -19.71 1.13 -9.30
CA THR A 36 -20.01 -0.09 -8.56
C THR A 36 -19.86 -1.31 -9.46
N VAL A 37 -19.47 -2.43 -8.85
CA VAL A 37 -19.47 -3.74 -9.49
C VAL A 37 -20.73 -4.45 -9.00
N ASN A 38 -21.60 -4.87 -9.92
CA ASN A 38 -22.89 -5.47 -9.61
C ASN A 38 -23.81 -4.62 -8.71
N GLY A 39 -23.66 -3.30 -8.75
CA GLY A 39 -24.50 -2.38 -7.98
C GLY A 39 -24.16 -2.30 -6.48
N SER A 40 -23.03 -2.84 -6.05
CA SER A 40 -22.56 -2.77 -4.67
C SER A 40 -21.22 -2.02 -4.54
N LEU A 41 -21.00 -1.44 -3.36
CA LEU A 41 -19.75 -0.82 -2.93
C LEU A 41 -19.42 -1.32 -1.51
N PRO A 42 -18.38 -2.14 -1.32
CA PRO A 42 -17.50 -2.73 -2.33
C PRO A 42 -18.28 -3.65 -3.29
N GLY A 43 -17.65 -4.00 -4.40
CA GLY A 43 -18.13 -5.05 -5.30
C GLY A 43 -18.33 -6.39 -4.57
N PRO A 44 -19.06 -7.35 -5.19
CA PRO A 44 -19.32 -8.65 -4.60
C PRO A 44 -18.01 -9.37 -4.23
N LEU A 45 -18.02 -10.07 -3.09
CA LEU A 45 -16.92 -10.98 -2.73
C LEU A 45 -16.92 -12.15 -3.73
N LEU A 46 -15.80 -12.36 -4.41
CA LEU A 46 -15.63 -13.51 -5.28
C LEU A 46 -14.99 -14.66 -4.49
N ARG A 47 -15.72 -15.78 -4.36
CA ARG A 47 -15.22 -17.00 -3.75
C ARG A 47 -14.86 -18.01 -4.82
N TRP A 48 -13.58 -18.30 -4.95
CA TRP A 48 -13.06 -19.27 -5.89
C TRP A 48 -12.40 -20.44 -5.17
N ARG A 49 -12.00 -21.45 -5.94
CA ARG A 49 -11.29 -22.61 -5.43
C ARG A 49 -10.02 -22.84 -6.24
N GLU A 50 -8.92 -23.11 -5.55
CA GLU A 50 -7.65 -23.45 -6.15
C GLU A 50 -7.78 -24.63 -7.14
N GLY A 51 -7.15 -24.51 -8.30
CA GLY A 51 -7.20 -25.50 -9.38
C GLY A 51 -8.39 -25.35 -10.33
N ASP A 52 -9.41 -24.57 -9.99
CA ASP A 52 -10.54 -24.30 -10.88
C ASP A 52 -10.14 -23.32 -12.00
N THR A 53 -10.75 -23.50 -13.18
CA THR A 53 -10.72 -22.49 -14.25
C THR A 53 -11.92 -21.55 -14.07
N VAL A 54 -11.65 -20.31 -13.71
CA VAL A 54 -12.68 -19.27 -13.61
C VAL A 54 -12.90 -18.59 -14.96
N THR A 55 -14.14 -18.23 -15.25
CA THR A 55 -14.55 -17.47 -16.43
C THR A 55 -15.42 -16.31 -15.98
N LEU A 56 -14.96 -15.08 -16.17
CA LEU A 56 -15.67 -13.87 -15.78
C LEU A 56 -16.00 -13.04 -17.02
N ARG A 57 -17.29 -12.82 -17.29
CA ARG A 57 -17.71 -11.82 -18.27
C ARG A 57 -17.96 -10.51 -17.54
N VAL A 58 -17.19 -9.49 -17.85
CA VAL A 58 -17.32 -8.16 -17.27
C VAL A 58 -17.94 -7.24 -18.32
N ARG A 59 -19.10 -6.67 -18.02
CA ARG A 59 -19.83 -5.75 -18.91
C ARG A 59 -19.64 -4.32 -18.46
N ASN A 60 -19.35 -3.43 -19.39
CA ASN A 60 -19.24 -2.01 -19.11
C ASN A 60 -20.57 -1.30 -19.35
N ARG A 61 -21.18 -0.76 -18.30
CA ARG A 61 -22.40 0.08 -18.38
C ARG A 61 -22.10 1.57 -18.17
N LEU A 62 -20.83 1.95 -18.15
CA LEU A 62 -20.39 3.35 -18.07
C LEU A 62 -20.36 3.98 -19.47
N ALA A 63 -20.22 5.31 -19.49
CA ALA A 63 -20.00 6.09 -20.72
C ALA A 63 -18.52 6.23 -21.10
N GLN A 64 -17.62 5.58 -20.36
CA GLN A 64 -16.16 5.60 -20.54
C GLN A 64 -15.62 4.17 -20.48
N ASP A 65 -14.40 3.94 -21.01
CA ASP A 65 -13.72 2.65 -20.92
C ASP A 65 -13.54 2.22 -19.47
N THR A 66 -13.52 0.92 -19.21
CA THR A 66 -13.29 0.33 -17.88
C THR A 66 -12.46 -0.93 -17.97
N SER A 67 -12.00 -1.44 -16.84
CA SER A 67 -11.28 -2.70 -16.74
C SER A 67 -11.41 -3.28 -15.34
N ILE A 68 -11.01 -4.54 -15.17
CA ILE A 68 -10.77 -5.15 -13.86
C ILE A 68 -9.40 -5.81 -13.91
N HIS A 69 -8.53 -5.43 -12.98
CA HIS A 69 -7.32 -6.15 -12.61
C HIS A 69 -7.58 -7.08 -11.42
N TRP A 70 -6.99 -8.28 -11.47
CA TRP A 70 -7.12 -9.32 -10.45
C TRP A 70 -5.85 -9.32 -9.58
N HIS A 71 -5.84 -8.46 -8.57
CA HIS A 71 -4.66 -8.11 -7.80
C HIS A 71 -4.00 -9.33 -7.15
N GLY A 72 -2.73 -9.55 -7.49
CA GLY A 72 -1.91 -10.65 -6.97
C GLY A 72 -2.18 -12.02 -7.58
N ILE A 73 -3.05 -12.15 -8.58
CA ILE A 73 -3.36 -13.43 -9.22
C ILE A 73 -2.37 -13.75 -10.34
N LEU A 74 -1.84 -14.98 -10.35
CA LEU A 74 -1.07 -15.51 -11.47
C LEU A 74 -2.01 -15.94 -12.60
N LEU A 75 -1.92 -15.25 -13.74
CA LEU A 75 -2.77 -15.44 -14.92
C LEU A 75 -1.98 -15.17 -16.21
N PRO A 76 -2.50 -15.52 -17.40
CA PRO A 76 -1.92 -15.06 -18.66
C PRO A 76 -2.00 -13.54 -18.79
N SER A 77 -0.97 -12.90 -19.35
CA SER A 77 -0.87 -11.43 -19.42
C SER A 77 -2.09 -10.75 -20.07
N ASP A 78 -2.73 -11.35 -21.07
CA ASP A 78 -3.94 -10.83 -21.72
C ASP A 78 -5.22 -10.90 -20.84
N MET A 79 -5.13 -11.53 -19.67
CA MET A 79 -6.19 -11.59 -18.65
C MET A 79 -5.94 -10.64 -17.48
N ASP A 80 -4.85 -9.87 -17.50
CA ASP A 80 -4.38 -9.06 -16.38
C ASP A 80 -5.24 -7.81 -16.14
N GLY A 81 -5.81 -7.22 -17.20
CA GLY A 81 -6.82 -6.17 -17.06
C GLY A 81 -6.32 -4.72 -17.01
N VAL A 82 -5.09 -4.48 -17.47
CA VAL A 82 -4.47 -3.16 -17.65
C VAL A 82 -4.63 -2.66 -19.11
N PRO A 83 -5.48 -1.66 -19.39
CA PRO A 83 -5.66 -1.11 -20.74
C PRO A 83 -4.36 -0.53 -21.32
N GLY A 84 -4.13 -0.70 -22.62
CA GLY A 84 -2.91 -0.26 -23.32
C GLY A 84 -1.68 -1.17 -23.09
N LEU A 85 -1.74 -2.05 -22.09
CA LEU A 85 -0.68 -2.98 -21.74
C LEU A 85 -1.04 -4.43 -22.05
N SER A 86 -1.99 -4.97 -21.28
CA SER A 86 -2.47 -6.36 -21.40
C SER A 86 -3.56 -6.53 -22.48
N PHE A 87 -4.38 -5.51 -22.68
CA PHE A 87 -5.50 -5.50 -23.63
C PHE A 87 -5.95 -4.06 -23.92
N ALA A 88 -7.02 -3.87 -24.71
CA ALA A 88 -7.50 -2.55 -25.10
C ALA A 88 -8.39 -1.83 -24.06
N GLY A 89 -8.83 -2.50 -22.99
CA GLY A 89 -9.91 -2.01 -22.13
C GLY A 89 -11.29 -2.46 -22.62
N ILE A 90 -12.30 -2.31 -21.76
CA ILE A 90 -13.69 -2.64 -22.05
C ILE A 90 -14.43 -1.36 -22.43
N ALA A 91 -14.71 -1.17 -23.72
CA ALA A 91 -15.40 0.01 -24.24
C ALA A 91 -16.84 0.17 -23.68
N PRO A 92 -17.42 1.38 -23.67
CA PRO A 92 -18.80 1.62 -23.28
C PRO A 92 -19.80 0.68 -23.96
N GLY A 93 -20.65 0.02 -23.16
CA GLY A 93 -21.63 -0.96 -23.65
C GLY A 93 -21.04 -2.31 -24.09
N GLY A 94 -19.71 -2.44 -24.11
CA GLY A 94 -19.01 -3.68 -24.44
C GLY A 94 -18.87 -4.64 -23.26
N ASP A 95 -18.28 -5.79 -23.53
CA ASP A 95 -17.91 -6.78 -22.52
C ASP A 95 -16.58 -7.45 -22.84
N TYR A 96 -15.92 -7.96 -21.80
CA TYR A 96 -14.71 -8.76 -21.93
C TYR A 96 -14.82 -10.03 -21.11
N ARG A 97 -14.29 -11.13 -21.66
CA ARG A 97 -14.32 -12.44 -21.02
C ARG A 97 -12.91 -12.81 -20.52
N TYR A 98 -12.70 -12.66 -19.23
CA TYR A 98 -11.54 -13.18 -18.53
C TYR A 98 -11.69 -14.69 -18.35
N ARG A 99 -10.61 -15.46 -18.60
CA ARG A 99 -10.58 -16.89 -18.33
C ARG A 99 -9.17 -17.36 -18.00
N PHE A 100 -8.98 -17.90 -16.79
CA PHE A 100 -7.69 -18.41 -16.33
C PHE A 100 -7.88 -19.50 -15.27
N THR A 101 -6.86 -20.32 -15.08
CA THR A 101 -6.83 -21.39 -14.06
C THR A 101 -6.10 -20.90 -12.82
N LEU A 102 -6.74 -21.06 -11.67
CA LEU A 102 -6.18 -20.65 -10.38
C LEU A 102 -5.11 -21.63 -9.94
N ARG A 103 -3.90 -21.11 -9.69
CA ARG A 103 -2.72 -21.88 -9.24
C ARG A 103 -2.33 -21.60 -7.80
N GLN A 104 -3.13 -20.79 -7.12
CA GLN A 104 -2.87 -20.28 -5.77
C GLN A 104 -4.18 -20.21 -5.00
N ASN A 105 -4.07 -20.12 -3.68
CA ASN A 105 -5.16 -19.91 -2.73
C ASN A 105 -4.81 -18.73 -1.81
N GLY A 106 -5.78 -18.19 -1.07
CA GLY A 106 -5.56 -17.10 -0.11
C GLY A 106 -6.52 -15.91 -0.26
N THR A 107 -6.13 -14.79 0.35
CA THR A 107 -6.85 -13.50 0.31
C THR A 107 -6.27 -12.62 -0.79
N TYR A 108 -7.14 -12.18 -1.71
CA TYR A 108 -6.80 -11.27 -2.81
C TYR A 108 -7.94 -10.27 -3.00
N TRP A 109 -7.84 -9.43 -4.02
CA TRP A 109 -8.86 -8.44 -4.34
C TRP A 109 -8.82 -8.10 -5.83
N TYR A 110 -9.81 -7.36 -6.30
CA TYR A 110 -9.87 -6.86 -7.67
C TYR A 110 -10.23 -5.39 -7.67
N HIS A 111 -9.76 -4.66 -8.67
CA HIS A 111 -10.05 -3.24 -8.83
C HIS A 111 -9.94 -2.80 -10.29
N SER A 112 -10.47 -1.62 -10.60
CA SER A 112 -10.28 -1.03 -11.93
C SER A 112 -8.86 -0.57 -12.14
N HIS A 113 -8.32 -0.86 -13.32
CA HIS A 113 -7.05 -0.31 -13.81
C HIS A 113 -7.28 0.75 -14.92
N SER A 114 -8.45 1.39 -14.89
CA SER A 114 -8.86 2.41 -15.88
C SER A 114 -9.03 3.77 -15.22
N GLY A 115 -8.01 4.62 -15.31
CA GLY A 115 -7.97 5.95 -14.69
C GLY A 115 -8.29 5.89 -13.19
N LEU A 116 -9.04 6.86 -12.70
CA LEU A 116 -9.35 7.00 -11.27
C LEU A 116 -10.61 6.24 -10.80
N GLN A 117 -10.99 5.18 -11.52
CA GLN A 117 -12.23 4.43 -11.25
C GLN A 117 -12.18 3.61 -9.95
N GLU A 118 -11.00 3.22 -9.52
CA GLU A 118 -10.80 2.52 -8.24
C GLU A 118 -11.34 3.35 -7.07
N GLN A 119 -10.84 4.57 -6.88
CA GLN A 119 -11.35 5.46 -5.83
C GLN A 119 -12.86 5.74 -5.96
N ALA A 120 -13.36 5.79 -7.21
CA ALA A 120 -14.78 6.03 -7.45
C ALA A 120 -15.68 4.84 -7.06
N GLY A 121 -15.11 3.67 -6.74
CA GLY A 121 -15.81 2.52 -6.16
C GLY A 121 -15.67 1.19 -6.90
N VAL A 122 -14.81 1.10 -7.93
CA VAL A 122 -14.60 -0.16 -8.67
C VAL A 122 -13.50 -0.99 -7.99
N TYR A 123 -13.87 -1.67 -6.91
CA TYR A 123 -13.03 -2.64 -6.20
C TYR A 123 -13.86 -3.66 -5.44
N GLY A 124 -13.29 -4.82 -5.11
CA GLY A 124 -13.93 -5.84 -4.28
C GLY A 124 -12.97 -6.96 -3.86
N ALA A 125 -13.42 -7.82 -2.95
CA ALA A 125 -12.58 -8.87 -2.38
C ALA A 125 -12.61 -10.18 -3.20
N ILE A 126 -11.52 -10.93 -3.13
CA ILE A 126 -11.42 -12.31 -3.63
C ILE A 126 -10.94 -13.20 -2.48
N VAL A 127 -11.61 -14.32 -2.28
CA VAL A 127 -11.12 -15.40 -1.43
C VAL A 127 -11.00 -16.65 -2.28
N ILE A 128 -9.79 -17.20 -2.34
CA ILE A 128 -9.53 -18.46 -3.04
C ILE A 128 -9.33 -19.55 -2.00
N GLU A 129 -10.29 -20.45 -1.92
CA GLU A 129 -10.26 -21.58 -1.01
C GLU A 129 -9.23 -22.62 -1.48
N PRO A 130 -8.37 -23.12 -0.59
CA PRO A 130 -7.37 -24.10 -0.96
C PRO A 130 -8.02 -25.41 -1.37
N ARG A 131 -7.33 -26.16 -2.22
CA ARG A 131 -7.77 -27.50 -2.61
C ARG A 131 -7.62 -28.49 -1.46
N GLU A 132 -6.54 -28.33 -0.69
CA GLU A 132 -6.23 -29.12 0.50
C GLU A 132 -6.63 -28.37 1.78
N PRO A 133 -7.00 -29.07 2.87
CA PRO A 133 -7.34 -28.42 4.12
C PRO A 133 -6.19 -27.57 4.68
N GLU A 134 -6.50 -26.35 5.14
CA GLU A 134 -5.52 -25.48 5.78
C GLU A 134 -5.01 -26.08 7.11
N VAL A 135 -3.76 -25.75 7.45
CA VAL A 135 -3.13 -26.17 8.72
C VAL A 135 -3.80 -25.47 9.91
N HIS A 136 -4.22 -24.22 9.73
CA HIS A 136 -4.84 -23.41 10.77
C HIS A 136 -6.31 -23.76 10.94
N ARG A 137 -6.76 -23.86 12.19
CA ARG A 137 -8.16 -24.09 12.55
C ARG A 137 -8.77 -22.81 13.10
N TYR A 138 -9.95 -22.49 12.60
CA TYR A 138 -10.78 -21.37 13.04
C TYR A 138 -12.24 -21.76 12.88
N GLN A 139 -13.13 -21.17 13.66
CA GLN A 139 -14.57 -21.45 13.59
C GLN A 139 -15.30 -20.46 12.68
N ARG A 140 -14.71 -19.29 12.43
CA ARG A 140 -15.28 -18.23 11.58
C ARG A 140 -14.20 -17.58 10.73
N ASP A 141 -14.64 -17.08 9.58
CA ASP A 141 -13.80 -16.42 8.59
C ASP A 141 -14.52 -15.17 8.08
N HIS A 142 -14.00 -14.00 8.40
CA HIS A 142 -14.56 -12.71 8.00
C HIS A 142 -13.59 -11.95 7.12
N VAL A 143 -14.10 -11.33 6.06
CA VAL A 143 -13.33 -10.41 5.20
C VAL A 143 -13.51 -8.99 5.71
N LEU A 144 -12.41 -8.29 5.92
CA LEU A 144 -12.33 -6.88 6.31
C LEU A 144 -11.62 -6.11 5.19
N LEU A 145 -12.41 -5.51 4.30
CA LEU A 145 -11.92 -4.67 3.21
C LEU A 145 -11.99 -3.20 3.63
N PHE A 146 -10.82 -2.58 3.74
CA PHE A 146 -10.65 -1.17 4.02
C PHE A 146 -10.57 -0.36 2.72
N SER A 147 -11.15 0.83 2.71
CA SER A 147 -11.07 1.76 1.58
C SER A 147 -11.21 3.21 2.05
N ASP A 148 -10.87 4.16 1.19
CA ASP A 148 -11.16 5.59 1.38
C ASP A 148 -12.25 6.08 0.43
N TRP A 149 -13.09 6.99 0.89
CA TRP A 149 -14.16 7.60 0.11
C TRP A 149 -14.07 9.12 0.18
N SER A 150 -14.29 9.79 -0.94
CA SER A 150 -14.51 11.23 -0.97
C SER A 150 -15.85 11.57 -1.63
N ASP A 151 -16.49 12.60 -1.12
CA ASP A 151 -17.64 13.21 -1.79
C ASP A 151 -17.24 14.08 -2.99
N GLU A 152 -15.94 14.36 -3.15
CA GLU A 152 -15.38 15.01 -4.33
C GLU A 152 -14.99 13.96 -5.37
N SER A 153 -15.09 14.33 -6.66
CA SER A 153 -14.65 13.43 -7.73
C SER A 153 -13.12 13.23 -7.66
N PRO A 154 -12.60 12.02 -7.90
CA PRO A 154 -11.16 11.78 -7.91
C PRO A 154 -10.37 12.71 -8.85
N GLN A 155 -10.97 13.10 -9.98
CA GLN A 155 -10.36 14.05 -10.92
C GLN A 155 -10.19 15.46 -10.33
N ALA A 156 -11.11 15.90 -9.47
CA ALA A 156 -11.02 17.18 -8.79
C ALA A 156 -9.95 17.15 -7.70
N LEU A 157 -9.88 16.06 -6.94
CA LEU A 157 -8.82 15.84 -5.95
C LEU A 157 -7.44 15.85 -6.60
N LEU A 158 -7.24 15.08 -7.67
CA LEU A 158 -6.00 15.09 -8.44
C LEU A 158 -5.67 16.48 -9.01
N ALA A 159 -6.67 17.18 -9.56
CA ALA A 159 -6.47 18.53 -10.09
C ALA A 159 -6.07 19.53 -9.00
N THR A 160 -6.54 19.34 -7.76
CA THR A 160 -6.12 20.14 -6.60
C THR A 160 -4.69 19.81 -6.21
N LEU A 161 -4.35 18.52 -6.05
CA LEU A 161 -2.98 18.07 -5.73
C LEU A 161 -1.94 18.59 -6.72
N LYS A 162 -2.24 18.55 -8.02
CA LYS A 162 -1.35 19.08 -9.08
C LYS A 162 -1.18 20.61 -9.06
N LYS A 163 -2.06 21.34 -8.39
CA LYS A 163 -1.95 22.81 -8.21
C LYS A 163 -1.30 23.18 -6.89
N GLN A 164 -1.60 22.41 -5.85
CA GLN A 164 -1.13 22.60 -4.50
C GLN A 164 -1.13 21.24 -3.79
N SER A 165 0.05 20.62 -3.72
CA SER A 165 0.20 19.28 -3.15
C SER A 165 -0.14 19.19 -1.68
N ASP A 166 0.10 20.26 -0.92
CA ASP A 166 -0.17 20.33 0.52
C ASP A 166 -1.60 20.81 0.85
N ALA A 167 -2.50 20.86 -0.13
CA ALA A 167 -3.85 21.43 0.03
C ALA A 167 -4.68 20.72 1.10
N PHE A 168 -4.45 19.42 1.28
CA PHE A 168 -5.17 18.59 2.24
C PHE A 168 -4.39 18.38 3.55
N ASN A 169 -3.23 19.03 3.70
CA ASN A 169 -2.47 19.06 4.94
C ASN A 169 -2.93 20.23 5.83
N TYR A 170 -3.81 19.91 6.77
CA TYR A 170 -4.33 20.86 7.76
C TYR A 170 -3.50 20.92 9.06
N HIS A 171 -2.40 20.19 9.13
CA HIS A 171 -1.58 20.03 10.34
C HIS A 171 -0.19 20.60 10.13
N LYS A 172 -0.15 21.83 9.61
CA LYS A 172 1.09 22.57 9.41
C LYS A 172 1.66 23.04 10.75
N ARG A 173 2.99 23.03 10.85
CA ARG A 173 3.70 23.46 12.07
C ARG A 173 3.45 24.95 12.36
N THR A 174 3.31 25.27 13.64
CA THR A 174 2.95 26.58 14.16
C THR A 174 4.14 27.29 14.83
N LEU A 175 3.95 28.54 15.27
CA LEU A 175 4.93 29.23 16.10
C LEU A 175 5.11 28.57 17.47
N GLY A 176 4.05 27.98 18.03
CA GLY A 176 4.11 27.23 19.28
C GLY A 176 5.04 26.03 19.15
N ASP A 177 4.85 25.23 18.09
CA ASP A 177 5.71 24.07 17.82
C ASP A 177 7.19 24.45 17.65
N PHE A 178 7.46 25.61 17.06
CA PHE A 178 8.83 26.12 16.94
C PHE A 178 9.44 26.47 18.30
N ILE A 179 8.68 27.09 19.21
CA ILE A 179 9.16 27.40 20.55
C ILE A 179 9.45 26.11 21.32
N ASP A 180 8.56 25.12 21.22
CA ASP A 180 8.74 23.81 21.85
C ASP A 180 9.97 23.08 21.31
N ASP A 181 10.19 23.10 19.99
CA ASP A 181 11.40 22.55 19.38
C ASP A 181 12.67 23.23 19.89
N VAL A 182 12.70 24.57 19.96
CA VAL A 182 13.84 25.32 20.48
C VAL A 182 14.12 24.93 21.93
N ALA A 183 13.07 24.75 22.73
CA ALA A 183 13.20 24.33 24.12
C ALA A 183 13.75 22.90 24.26
N GLN A 184 13.39 21.98 23.34
CA GLN A 184 13.80 20.58 23.40
C GLN A 184 15.16 20.31 22.73
N LYS A 185 15.40 20.90 21.56
CA LYS A 185 16.54 20.61 20.66
C LYS A 185 17.59 21.71 20.63
N GLY A 186 17.26 22.91 21.14
CA GLY A 186 18.10 24.10 21.02
C GLY A 186 17.85 24.88 19.72
N TRP A 187 18.25 26.15 19.73
CA TRP A 187 17.99 27.09 18.62
C TRP A 187 18.64 26.68 17.30
N SER A 188 19.94 26.34 17.32
CA SER A 188 20.70 25.99 16.11
C SER A 188 20.07 24.78 15.39
N ASN A 189 19.90 23.67 16.12
CA ASN A 189 19.36 22.43 15.57
C ASN A 189 17.94 22.62 15.00
N THR A 190 17.11 23.42 15.68
CA THR A 190 15.74 23.69 15.21
C THR A 190 15.74 24.48 13.90
N VAL A 191 16.61 25.49 13.79
CA VAL A 191 16.74 26.30 12.57
C VAL A 191 17.32 25.47 11.43
N ASP A 192 18.34 24.66 11.69
CA ASP A 192 18.98 23.81 10.68
C ASP A 192 18.01 22.75 10.14
N GLU A 193 17.26 22.07 11.02
CA GLU A 193 16.22 21.13 10.62
C GLU A 193 15.13 21.80 9.77
N ARG A 194 14.68 23.00 10.18
CA ARG A 194 13.69 23.76 9.41
C ARG A 194 14.21 24.19 8.04
N LEU A 195 15.48 24.61 7.95
CA LEU A 195 16.11 24.95 6.69
C LEU A 195 16.28 23.72 5.78
N ALA A 196 16.56 22.55 6.34
CA ALA A 196 16.64 21.31 5.57
C ALA A 196 15.29 20.95 4.93
N TRP A 197 14.20 20.94 5.70
CA TRP A 197 12.84 20.75 5.18
C TRP A 197 12.46 21.79 4.13
N ALA A 198 12.81 23.06 4.35
CA ALA A 198 12.54 24.13 3.40
C ALA A 198 13.32 23.98 2.08
N ARG A 199 14.57 23.50 2.13
CA ARG A 199 15.38 23.21 0.92
C ARG A 199 14.79 22.08 0.09
N MET A 200 14.24 21.06 0.74
CA MET A 200 13.50 19.97 0.09
C MET A 200 12.07 20.38 -0.32
N ARG A 201 11.62 21.59 0.07
CA ARG A 201 10.28 22.14 -0.21
C ARG A 201 9.14 21.28 0.33
N MET A 202 9.30 20.80 1.56
CA MET A 202 8.41 19.81 2.17
C MET A 202 7.96 20.19 3.56
N SER A 203 6.83 19.61 3.95
CA SER A 203 6.33 19.68 5.31
C SER A 203 6.53 18.33 6.00
N PRO A 204 7.19 18.26 7.17
CA PRO A 204 7.39 17.01 7.90
C PRO A 204 6.10 16.39 8.44
N THR A 205 4.96 17.08 8.30
CA THR A 205 3.63 16.59 8.70
C THR A 205 2.80 16.09 7.52
N ASP A 206 3.32 16.16 6.29
CA ASP A 206 2.64 15.73 5.07
C ASP A 206 2.83 14.23 4.83
N LEU A 207 2.15 13.41 5.65
CA LEU A 207 2.27 11.96 5.64
C LEU A 207 1.26 11.26 4.72
N ALA A 208 0.24 11.97 4.28
CA ALA A 208 -0.80 11.49 3.38
C ALA A 208 -1.24 12.63 2.48
N ASP A 209 -1.28 12.40 1.16
CA ASP A 209 -1.62 13.46 0.20
C ASP A 209 -3.04 13.96 0.38
N ILE A 210 -3.94 13.12 0.88
CA ILE A 210 -5.33 13.47 1.19
C ILE A 210 -5.68 12.94 2.58
N SER A 211 -6.08 13.85 3.46
CA SER A 211 -6.40 13.55 4.86
C SER A 211 -7.88 13.27 5.10
N GLY A 212 -8.21 12.84 6.31
CA GLY A 212 -9.56 12.59 6.81
C GLY A 212 -10.45 13.83 6.90
N ALA A 213 -9.93 15.02 6.60
CA ALA A 213 -10.75 16.21 6.36
C ALA A 213 -11.57 16.09 5.06
N THR A 214 -11.05 15.32 4.09
CA THR A 214 -11.66 15.10 2.77
C THR A 214 -12.09 13.65 2.59
N TYR A 215 -11.35 12.70 3.18
CA TYR A 215 -11.71 11.30 3.16
C TYR A 215 -12.59 10.86 4.32
N THR A 216 -13.54 9.98 4.00
CA THR A 216 -14.20 9.10 4.97
C THR A 216 -13.65 7.70 4.79
N TYR A 217 -13.07 7.15 5.84
CA TYR A 217 -12.48 5.81 5.82
C TYR A 217 -13.53 4.75 6.08
N LEU A 218 -13.59 3.72 5.22
CA LEU A 218 -14.63 2.72 5.22
C LEU A 218 -14.10 1.34 5.63
N LEU A 219 -14.94 0.57 6.30
CA LEU A 219 -14.78 -0.88 6.48
C LEU A 219 -15.96 -1.59 5.83
N ASN A 220 -15.69 -2.43 4.84
CA ASN A 220 -16.72 -3.12 4.04
C ASN A 220 -17.80 -2.15 3.51
N GLY A 221 -17.37 -0.97 3.04
CA GLY A 221 -18.26 0.08 2.50
C GLY A 221 -19.05 0.87 3.52
N GLN A 222 -18.87 0.60 4.82
CA GLN A 222 -19.54 1.32 5.89
C GLN A 222 -18.63 2.42 6.46
N PRO A 223 -19.14 3.65 6.66
CA PRO A 223 -18.40 4.70 7.37
C PRO A 223 -18.25 4.31 8.86
N PRO A 224 -17.41 5.03 9.63
CA PRO A 224 -17.17 4.70 11.03
C PRO A 224 -18.46 4.62 11.87
N ASP A 225 -19.45 5.47 11.60
CA ASP A 225 -20.74 5.45 12.31
C ASP A 225 -21.71 4.37 11.81
N GLY A 226 -21.47 3.81 10.62
CA GLY A 226 -22.18 2.64 10.12
C GLY A 226 -21.78 1.35 10.86
N ASN A 227 -20.56 1.31 11.42
CA ASN A 227 -20.04 0.28 12.32
C ASN A 227 -20.35 -1.17 11.86
N PHE A 228 -19.65 -1.61 10.80
CA PHE A 228 -19.77 -2.98 10.30
C PHE A 228 -19.56 -4.01 11.41
N THR A 229 -20.39 -5.06 11.48
CA THR A 229 -20.35 -6.05 12.57
C THR A 229 -19.97 -7.44 12.07
N CYS A 230 -18.90 -8.00 12.63
CA CYS A 230 -18.53 -9.41 12.52
C CYS A 230 -19.07 -10.17 13.74
N LEU A 231 -19.73 -11.30 13.53
CA LEU A 231 -20.26 -12.11 14.64
C LEU A 231 -19.24 -13.15 15.13
N PHE A 232 -19.24 -13.43 16.44
CA PHE A 232 -18.46 -14.51 17.07
C PHE A 232 -19.21 -15.21 18.21
N GLN A 233 -18.75 -16.41 18.59
CA GLN A 233 -19.11 -17.05 19.86
C GLN A 233 -17.91 -17.06 20.82
N PRO A 234 -18.12 -16.88 22.14
CA PRO A 234 -17.02 -16.91 23.11
C PRO A 234 -16.18 -18.17 23.02
N GLY A 235 -14.85 -18.02 23.11
CA GLY A 235 -13.90 -19.13 23.05
C GLY A 235 -13.55 -19.60 21.63
N GLU A 236 -14.15 -19.02 20.59
CA GLU A 236 -13.76 -19.31 19.20
C GLU A 236 -12.41 -18.65 18.84
N THR A 237 -11.74 -19.23 17.86
CA THR A 237 -10.72 -18.55 17.05
C THR A 237 -11.37 -18.10 15.76
N VAL A 238 -11.24 -16.82 15.46
CA VAL A 238 -11.79 -16.17 14.27
C VAL A 238 -10.64 -15.80 13.33
N ARG A 239 -10.75 -16.15 12.05
CA ARG A 239 -9.89 -15.58 11.00
C ARG A 239 -10.49 -14.26 10.53
N LEU A 240 -9.65 -13.24 10.45
CA LEU A 240 -9.94 -11.97 9.80
C LEU A 240 -9.00 -11.81 8.61
N ARG A 241 -9.57 -11.66 7.42
CA ARG A 241 -8.86 -11.42 6.16
C ARG A 241 -8.83 -9.92 5.89
N LEU A 242 -7.72 -9.28 6.17
CA LEU A 242 -7.52 -7.85 6.05
C LEU A 242 -7.09 -7.52 4.62
N ILE A 243 -7.79 -6.61 3.96
CA ILE A 243 -7.51 -6.13 2.61
C ILE A 243 -7.50 -4.62 2.64
N ASN A 244 -6.41 -3.98 2.22
CA ASN A 244 -6.41 -2.54 1.98
C ASN A 244 -6.63 -2.23 0.51
N ALA A 245 -7.87 -1.90 0.14
CA ALA A 245 -8.31 -1.52 -1.20
C ALA A 245 -8.53 0.01 -1.31
N SER A 246 -7.80 0.79 -0.51
CA SER A 246 -7.86 2.25 -0.53
C SER A 246 -7.13 2.80 -1.73
N ALA A 247 -7.53 3.98 -2.20
CA ALA A 247 -6.78 4.63 -3.27
C ALA A 247 -5.46 5.23 -2.76
N MET A 248 -5.43 5.73 -1.52
CA MET A 248 -4.25 6.42 -0.98
C MET A 248 -3.93 6.09 0.49
N THR A 249 -4.87 5.50 1.21
CA THR A 249 -4.78 5.43 2.69
C THR A 249 -4.06 4.19 3.19
N TYR A 250 -3.03 4.40 4.02
CA TYR A 250 -2.44 3.38 4.87
C TYR A 250 -3.20 3.28 6.19
N PHE A 251 -3.42 2.06 6.67
CA PHE A 251 -4.14 1.80 7.93
C PHE A 251 -3.27 1.10 8.96
N ASP A 252 -3.32 1.58 10.20
CA ASP A 252 -2.78 0.90 11.37
C ASP A 252 -3.92 0.19 12.09
N PHE A 253 -3.97 -1.14 11.97
CA PHE A 253 -5.05 -1.99 12.44
C PHE A 253 -4.72 -2.64 13.78
N ARG A 254 -5.67 -2.55 14.72
CA ARG A 254 -5.63 -3.22 16.03
C ARG A 254 -7.02 -3.57 16.53
N ILE A 255 -7.08 -4.50 17.48
CA ILE A 255 -8.30 -4.85 18.21
C ILE A 255 -8.00 -4.75 19.71
N PRO A 256 -8.36 -3.64 20.37
CA PRO A 256 -8.08 -3.47 21.80
C PRO A 256 -8.56 -4.68 22.62
N GLY A 257 -7.63 -5.29 23.35
CA GLY A 257 -7.88 -6.46 24.18
C GLY A 257 -7.70 -7.82 23.48
N LEU A 258 -7.37 -7.86 22.19
CA LEU A 258 -7.05 -9.09 21.46
C LEU A 258 -5.69 -8.97 20.75
N ALA A 259 -4.86 -10.01 20.86
CA ALA A 259 -3.67 -10.14 20.05
C ALA A 259 -4.01 -10.70 18.65
N LEU A 260 -3.22 -10.29 17.66
CA LEU A 260 -3.37 -10.68 16.25
C LEU A 260 -2.27 -11.69 15.90
N THR A 261 -2.63 -12.94 15.64
CA THR A 261 -1.67 -13.92 15.10
C THR A 261 -1.71 -13.89 13.58
N VAL A 262 -0.74 -13.21 12.95
CA VAL A 262 -0.58 -13.14 11.49
C VAL A 262 -0.17 -14.51 10.97
N ILE A 263 -0.94 -15.05 10.02
CA ILE A 263 -0.74 -16.38 9.42
C ILE A 263 -0.56 -16.35 7.91
N ALA A 264 -0.93 -15.26 7.24
CA ALA A 264 -0.68 -15.06 5.82
C ALA A 264 -0.39 -13.58 5.52
N ALA A 265 0.38 -13.34 4.46
CA ALA A 265 0.61 -12.04 3.86
C ALA A 265 0.52 -12.19 2.33
N ASP A 266 -0.16 -11.27 1.65
CA ASP A 266 -0.29 -11.25 0.18
C ASP A 266 -0.83 -12.58 -0.39
N GLY A 267 -1.79 -13.17 0.34
CA GLY A 267 -2.42 -14.46 0.04
C GLY A 267 -1.59 -15.70 0.39
N LEU A 268 -0.30 -15.56 0.72
CA LEU A 268 0.59 -16.69 0.98
C LEU A 268 0.79 -16.92 2.49
N PRO A 269 0.93 -18.19 2.93
CA PRO A 269 1.13 -18.49 4.33
C PRO A 269 2.48 -17.97 4.82
N VAL A 270 2.53 -17.52 6.08
CA VAL A 270 3.74 -17.16 6.81
C VAL A 270 3.86 -17.99 8.09
N THR A 271 5.09 -18.08 8.61
CA THR A 271 5.30 -18.58 9.98
C THR A 271 4.51 -17.68 10.93
N PRO A 272 3.65 -18.23 11.81
CA PRO A 272 2.77 -17.41 12.61
C PRO A 272 3.51 -16.41 13.53
N VAL A 273 3.08 -15.15 13.51
CA VAL A 273 3.64 -14.09 14.37
C VAL A 273 2.51 -13.36 15.10
N THR A 274 2.57 -13.33 16.43
CA THR A 274 1.55 -12.68 17.27
C THR A 274 1.94 -11.25 17.62
N VAL A 275 1.16 -10.27 17.18
CA VAL A 275 1.38 -8.83 17.38
C VAL A 275 0.14 -8.18 18.00
N ASP A 276 0.26 -6.94 18.46
CA ASP A 276 -0.88 -6.15 18.95
C ASP A 276 -1.46 -5.25 17.84
N GLU A 277 -0.63 -4.86 16.88
CA GLU A 277 -0.97 -3.92 15.81
C GLU A 277 -0.15 -4.23 14.55
N LEU A 278 -0.70 -3.91 13.38
CA LEU A 278 0.04 -3.97 12.12
C LEU A 278 -0.38 -2.84 11.18
N ARG A 279 0.58 -2.30 10.43
CA ARG A 279 0.33 -1.38 9.32
C ARG A 279 0.02 -2.18 8.06
N ILE A 280 -1.02 -1.78 7.35
CA ILE A 280 -1.42 -2.36 6.07
C ILE A 280 -1.23 -1.29 5.00
N ALA A 281 -0.21 -1.45 4.16
CA ALA A 281 -0.01 -0.58 3.03
C ALA A 281 -1.14 -0.76 2.00
N VAL A 282 -1.33 0.23 1.12
CA VAL A 282 -2.30 0.09 0.03
C VAL A 282 -1.96 -1.16 -0.78
N ALA A 283 -3.00 -1.95 -1.11
CA ALA A 283 -2.92 -3.22 -1.82
C ALA A 283 -2.32 -4.42 -1.10
N GLU A 284 -1.85 -4.27 0.14
CA GLU A 284 -1.45 -5.43 0.95
C GLU A 284 -2.66 -6.18 1.49
N THR A 285 -2.46 -7.48 1.71
CA THR A 285 -3.42 -8.33 2.41
C THR A 285 -2.74 -9.09 3.54
N TYR A 286 -3.47 -9.29 4.64
CA TYR A 286 -3.00 -10.08 5.78
C TYR A 286 -4.14 -10.94 6.31
N ASP A 287 -3.87 -12.20 6.62
CA ASP A 287 -4.80 -13.03 7.39
C ASP A 287 -4.31 -13.12 8.83
N VAL A 288 -5.19 -12.79 9.77
CA VAL A 288 -4.91 -12.87 11.20
C VAL A 288 -5.90 -13.79 11.90
N LEU A 289 -5.41 -14.56 12.86
CA LEU A 289 -6.23 -15.31 13.80
C LEU A 289 -6.35 -14.52 15.10
N VAL A 290 -7.57 -14.44 15.62
CA VAL A 290 -7.86 -13.83 16.92
C VAL A 290 -8.67 -14.79 17.77
N SER A 291 -8.21 -15.03 19.01
CA SER A 291 -8.93 -15.86 19.97
C SER A 291 -9.85 -14.99 20.82
N VAL A 292 -11.15 -15.09 20.60
CA VAL A 292 -12.14 -14.23 21.25
C VAL A 292 -12.51 -14.74 22.64
N GLY A 293 -12.51 -13.84 23.61
CA GLY A 293 -12.90 -14.12 24.99
C GLY A 293 -14.41 -13.96 25.25
N ASP A 294 -14.76 -13.71 26.50
CA ASP A 294 -16.16 -13.62 26.95
C ASP A 294 -16.79 -12.22 26.84
N LEU A 295 -16.01 -11.20 26.43
CA LEU A 295 -16.52 -9.84 26.29
C LEU A 295 -17.67 -9.78 25.26
N PRO A 296 -18.63 -8.85 25.41
CA PRO A 296 -19.75 -8.74 24.49
C PRO A 296 -19.35 -8.31 23.08
N ALA A 297 -18.30 -7.48 22.98
CA ALA A 297 -17.82 -6.91 21.74
C ALA A 297 -16.36 -6.42 21.87
N TYR A 298 -15.68 -6.36 20.74
CA TYR A 298 -14.35 -5.78 20.54
C TYR A 298 -14.40 -4.84 19.34
N THR A 299 -13.73 -3.68 19.42
CA THR A 299 -13.66 -2.73 18.31
C THR A 299 -12.60 -3.18 17.31
N LEU A 300 -13.00 -3.39 16.05
CA LEU A 300 -12.08 -3.50 14.92
C LEU A 300 -11.66 -2.07 14.55
N PHE A 301 -10.43 -1.66 14.85
CA PHE A 301 -10.01 -0.26 14.72
C PHE A 301 -8.84 -0.13 13.73
N ALA A 302 -9.02 0.71 12.72
CA ALA A 302 -8.02 0.99 11.69
C ALA A 302 -7.86 2.50 11.52
N GLN A 303 -6.85 3.10 12.13
CA GLN A 303 -6.58 4.53 11.97
C GLN A 303 -5.71 4.80 10.76
N SER A 304 -5.88 5.96 10.12
CA SER A 304 -5.00 6.38 9.04
C SER A 304 -3.59 6.68 9.56
N MET A 305 -2.57 6.44 8.73
CA MET A 305 -1.16 6.66 9.08
C MET A 305 -0.85 8.10 9.55
N ASP A 306 -1.52 9.10 8.96
CA ASP A 306 -1.42 10.52 9.29
C ASP A 306 -2.23 10.94 10.54
N ARG A 307 -2.98 10.00 11.14
CA ARG A 307 -3.85 10.23 12.32
C ARG A 307 -4.90 11.32 12.10
N SER A 308 -5.42 11.44 10.87
CA SER A 308 -6.52 12.36 10.56
C SER A 308 -7.91 11.73 10.73
N GLY A 309 -7.99 10.39 10.80
CA GLY A 309 -9.23 9.68 11.10
C GLY A 309 -9.04 8.16 11.17
N TYR A 310 -10.13 7.42 11.13
CA TYR A 310 -10.11 5.96 11.21
C TYR A 310 -11.32 5.33 10.51
N ALA A 311 -11.16 4.09 10.07
CA ALA A 311 -12.25 3.16 9.82
C ALA A 311 -12.50 2.30 11.08
N ARG A 312 -13.75 1.89 11.32
CA ARG A 312 -14.07 0.95 12.40
C ARG A 312 -15.17 -0.04 12.05
N GLY A 313 -15.12 -1.16 12.74
CA GLY A 313 -16.21 -2.10 12.89
C GLY A 313 -16.24 -2.68 14.29
N THR A 314 -17.08 -3.68 14.50
CA THR A 314 -17.19 -4.39 15.77
C THR A 314 -17.17 -5.89 15.54
N LEU A 315 -16.31 -6.60 16.25
CA LEU A 315 -16.41 -8.04 16.44
C LEU A 315 -17.29 -8.27 17.67
N ALA A 316 -18.50 -8.81 17.50
CA ALA A 316 -19.52 -8.87 18.55
C ALA A 316 -20.23 -10.23 18.64
N ARG A 317 -20.81 -10.52 19.81
CA ARG A 317 -21.65 -11.71 20.00
C ARG A 317 -23.02 -11.61 19.34
N ALA A 318 -23.47 -10.39 19.06
CA ALA A 318 -24.76 -10.08 18.42
C ALA A 318 -24.69 -8.73 17.71
N VAL A 319 -25.52 -8.56 16.67
CA VAL A 319 -25.65 -7.29 15.95
C VAL A 319 -26.13 -6.19 16.89
N GLY A 320 -25.55 -5.00 16.77
CA GLY A 320 -25.91 -3.81 17.57
C GLY A 320 -25.11 -3.64 18.86
N LEU A 321 -24.35 -4.66 19.29
CA LEU A 321 -23.36 -4.49 20.36
C LEU A 321 -22.17 -3.67 19.84
N GLN A 322 -21.57 -2.88 20.72
CA GLN A 322 -20.40 -2.06 20.43
C GLN A 322 -19.44 -2.10 21.63
N ALA A 323 -18.15 -1.95 21.34
CA ALA A 323 -17.13 -1.71 22.35
C ALA A 323 -16.67 -0.24 22.29
N PRO A 324 -15.97 0.27 23.32
CA PRO A 324 -15.40 1.61 23.28
C PRO A 324 -14.51 1.79 22.04
N VAL A 325 -14.66 2.94 21.37
CA VAL A 325 -13.78 3.32 20.26
C VAL A 325 -12.48 3.89 20.84
N PRO A 326 -11.31 3.35 20.47
CA PRO A 326 -10.03 3.93 20.86
C PRO A 326 -9.89 5.39 20.43
N GLU A 327 -9.14 6.15 21.20
CA GLU A 327 -8.63 7.43 20.73
C GLU A 327 -7.59 7.21 19.63
N LEU A 328 -7.47 8.20 18.73
CA LEU A 328 -6.38 8.24 17.76
C LEU A 328 -5.06 8.42 18.51
N ASP A 329 -4.02 7.73 18.04
CA ASP A 329 -2.67 7.97 18.57
C ASP A 329 -2.18 9.39 18.22
N PRO A 330 -1.16 9.90 18.94
CA PRO A 330 -0.53 11.17 18.62
C PRO A 330 -0.05 11.23 17.16
N ARG A 331 -0.17 12.40 16.56
CA ARG A 331 0.25 12.61 15.17
C ARG A 331 1.77 12.46 15.04
N PRO A 332 2.24 11.63 14.09
CA PRO A 332 3.66 11.54 13.83
C PRO A 332 4.17 12.74 13.04
N VAL A 333 5.48 12.95 13.12
CA VAL A 333 6.22 13.95 12.35
C VAL A 333 7.44 13.24 11.75
N LEU A 334 7.68 13.42 10.46
CA LEU A 334 8.87 12.92 9.79
C LEU A 334 10.12 13.60 10.33
N SER A 335 11.17 12.83 10.55
CA SER A 335 12.49 13.32 10.89
C SER A 335 13.45 13.24 9.70
N MET A 336 14.55 13.99 9.75
CA MET A 336 15.63 13.86 8.75
C MET A 336 16.26 12.46 8.76
N ALA A 337 16.18 11.73 9.88
CA ALA A 337 16.64 10.35 9.94
C ALA A 337 15.74 9.41 9.13
N ASP A 338 14.43 9.65 9.11
CA ASP A 338 13.48 8.93 8.26
C ASP A 338 13.79 9.16 6.78
N MET A 339 14.28 10.35 6.41
CA MET A 339 14.67 10.68 5.05
C MET A 339 16.02 10.08 4.61
N GLY A 340 16.68 9.28 5.48
CA GLY A 340 18.03 8.77 5.22
C GLY A 340 19.11 9.85 5.26
N HIS A 341 18.85 10.99 5.91
CA HIS A 341 19.77 12.14 6.06
C HIS A 341 20.31 12.29 7.49
N GLY A 342 20.01 11.36 8.40
CA GLY A 342 20.35 11.46 9.82
C GLY A 342 21.86 11.58 10.13
N ALA A 343 22.74 11.12 9.25
CA ALA A 343 24.19 11.24 9.42
C ALA A 343 24.73 12.67 9.22
N MET A 344 23.93 13.59 8.65
CA MET A 344 24.29 15.00 8.49
C MET A 344 23.93 15.84 9.73
N ALA A 345 23.01 15.35 10.59
CA ALA A 345 22.56 16.08 11.78
C ALA A 345 23.59 16.12 12.92
N SER A 346 24.63 15.27 12.87
CA SER A 346 25.76 15.30 13.83
C SER A 346 26.94 16.15 13.34
N MET A 347 26.84 16.82 12.19
CA MET A 347 27.87 17.74 11.72
C MET A 347 27.63 19.13 12.30
N ASP A 348 28.52 19.54 13.21
CA ASP A 348 28.54 20.90 13.74
C ASP A 348 28.86 21.90 12.61
N HIS A 349 27.84 22.59 12.11
CA HIS A 349 27.98 23.60 11.04
C HIS A 349 28.60 24.92 11.53
N SER A 350 28.88 25.07 12.84
CA SER A 350 29.44 26.32 13.39
C SER A 350 30.83 26.68 12.83
N ASN A 351 31.55 25.71 12.24
CA ASN A 351 32.87 25.91 11.67
C ASN A 351 32.92 26.08 10.13
N MET A 352 31.78 26.18 9.45
CA MET A 352 31.74 26.26 7.97
C MET A 352 31.61 27.68 7.39
N ALA A 353 31.53 28.71 8.24
CA ALA A 353 31.55 30.10 7.80
C ALA A 353 32.99 30.56 7.52
N GLY A 354 33.54 30.24 6.34
CA GLY A 354 34.76 30.87 5.82
C GLY A 354 35.88 29.93 5.34
N MET A 355 35.62 28.66 5.05
CA MET A 355 36.66 27.77 4.51
C MET A 355 36.84 27.92 3.00
N ASP A 356 38.07 28.26 2.59
CA ASP A 356 38.55 28.22 1.22
C ASP A 356 38.54 26.77 0.68
N HIS A 357 37.90 26.56 -0.47
CA HIS A 357 37.66 25.25 -1.10
C HIS A 357 38.94 24.53 -1.59
N SER A 358 40.12 25.12 -1.38
CA SER A 358 41.41 24.60 -1.79
C SER A 358 42.04 23.58 -0.81
N SER A 359 41.50 23.41 0.40
CA SER A 359 42.13 22.63 1.48
C SER A 359 41.52 21.25 1.79
N MET A 360 40.59 20.74 0.96
CA MET A 360 39.92 19.44 1.18
C MET A 360 40.72 18.21 0.70
N ALA A 361 42.01 18.35 0.39
CA ALA A 361 42.86 17.24 -0.06
C ALA A 361 43.51 16.51 1.13
N GLY A 362 42.72 15.81 1.95
CA GLY A 362 43.29 15.05 3.06
C GLY A 362 42.33 14.40 4.05
N MET A 363 41.00 14.45 3.83
CA MET A 363 40.10 13.69 4.68
C MET A 363 40.16 12.20 4.33
N ASP A 364 40.40 11.37 5.34
CA ASP A 364 40.34 9.91 5.22
C ASP A 364 38.87 9.48 5.08
N HIS A 365 38.43 9.28 3.83
CA HIS A 365 37.08 8.84 3.51
C HIS A 365 36.85 7.34 3.73
N SER A 366 37.86 6.57 4.20
CA SER A 366 37.75 5.12 4.37
C SER A 366 36.81 4.67 5.50
N ALA A 367 36.45 5.59 6.41
CA ALA A 367 35.55 5.33 7.54
C ALA A 367 34.08 5.73 7.28
N MET A 368 33.76 6.31 6.10
CA MET A 368 32.40 6.70 5.74
C MET A 368 31.76 5.58 4.91
N ALA A 369 30.57 5.12 5.31
CA ALA A 369 29.77 4.24 4.47
C ALA A 369 29.58 4.88 3.09
N PRO A 370 29.68 4.11 1.99
CA PRO A 370 29.52 4.66 0.65
C PRO A 370 28.14 5.31 0.52
N MET A 371 28.12 6.55 0.04
CA MET A 371 26.88 7.29 -0.22
C MET A 371 26.10 6.61 -1.35
N GLN A 372 24.77 6.66 -1.27
CA GLN A 372 23.90 6.17 -2.33
C GLN A 372 24.23 6.87 -3.65
N GLN A 373 24.35 6.08 -4.72
CA GLN A 373 24.53 6.62 -6.07
C GLN A 373 23.16 6.88 -6.67
N HIS A 374 23.06 7.94 -7.47
CA HIS A 374 21.82 8.30 -8.15
C HIS A 374 22.01 8.23 -9.66
N PRO A 375 20.99 7.76 -10.41
CA PRO A 375 20.95 7.84 -11.86
C PRO A 375 21.23 9.27 -12.37
N ALA A 376 21.93 9.37 -13.49
CA ALA A 376 22.22 10.66 -14.14
C ALA A 376 20.93 11.42 -14.53
N SER A 377 19.82 10.71 -14.74
CA SER A 377 18.50 11.27 -15.03
C SER A 377 17.90 12.08 -13.87
N GLU A 378 18.41 11.94 -12.65
CA GLU A 378 17.92 12.68 -11.48
C GLU A 378 18.67 14.00 -11.25
N THR A 379 19.88 14.12 -11.80
CA THR A 379 20.70 15.33 -11.61
C THR A 379 20.09 16.51 -12.38
N ASP A 380 19.91 17.65 -11.70
CA ASP A 380 19.29 18.86 -12.24
C ASP A 380 17.89 18.62 -12.87
N ASN A 381 17.19 17.58 -12.41
CA ASN A 381 15.88 17.22 -12.94
C ASN A 381 14.77 18.04 -12.24
N PRO A 382 13.97 18.83 -12.97
CA PRO A 382 12.90 19.65 -12.39
C PRO A 382 11.69 18.83 -11.90
N LEU A 383 11.74 17.50 -11.98
CA LEU A 383 10.75 16.56 -11.46
C LEU A 383 11.29 15.73 -10.28
N VAL A 384 12.48 16.04 -9.79
CA VAL A 384 13.09 15.41 -8.61
C VAL A 384 13.45 16.53 -7.63
N ASP A 385 12.78 16.61 -6.49
CA ASP A 385 13.06 17.61 -5.45
C ASP A 385 13.95 17.09 -4.31
N MET A 386 14.30 15.80 -4.35
CA MET A 386 14.90 15.09 -3.23
C MET A 386 15.60 13.80 -3.64
N GLN A 387 16.61 13.44 -2.85
CA GLN A 387 17.43 12.24 -3.00
C GLN A 387 17.86 11.75 -1.62
N THR A 388 17.75 10.45 -1.35
CA THR A 388 18.24 9.89 -0.09
C THR A 388 19.73 9.56 -0.18
N MET A 389 20.52 10.04 0.78
CA MET A 389 21.98 9.91 0.71
C MET A 389 22.51 8.62 1.34
N ALA A 390 21.79 8.08 2.32
CA ALA A 390 22.18 6.90 3.08
C ALA A 390 20.94 6.06 3.45
N PRO A 391 20.30 5.41 2.44
CA PRO A 391 19.11 4.63 2.67
C PRO A 391 19.41 3.39 3.50
N ARG A 392 18.39 2.92 4.23
CA ARG A 392 18.47 1.72 5.08
C ARG A 392 17.36 0.75 4.73
N ALA A 393 17.53 -0.55 4.97
CA ALA A 393 16.46 -1.49 4.65
C ALA A 393 15.26 -1.37 5.59
N ASN A 394 15.52 -1.06 6.87
CA ASN A 394 14.51 -0.79 7.89
C ASN A 394 13.41 -1.87 7.88
N LEU A 395 13.81 -3.14 7.80
CA LEU A 395 12.86 -4.26 7.79
C LEU A 395 12.29 -4.50 9.19
N ASP A 396 13.05 -4.17 10.23
CA ASP A 396 12.69 -4.25 11.65
C ASP A 396 12.07 -2.94 12.19
N ASP A 397 11.90 -1.94 11.33
CA ASP A 397 11.23 -0.69 11.70
C ASP A 397 9.71 -0.85 11.53
N PRO A 398 8.91 -0.65 12.58
CA PRO A 398 7.44 -0.69 12.47
C PRO A 398 6.88 0.50 11.69
N GLY A 399 7.69 1.54 11.43
CA GLY A 399 7.32 2.69 10.63
C GLY A 399 6.88 3.90 11.46
N ILE A 400 6.73 5.02 10.76
CA ILE A 400 6.43 6.34 11.31
C ILE A 400 5.11 6.29 12.11
N GLY A 401 5.14 6.79 13.36
CA GLY A 401 3.98 6.80 14.26
C GLY A 401 3.71 5.49 15.00
N LEU A 402 4.53 4.46 14.79
CA LEU A 402 4.40 3.15 15.45
C LEU A 402 5.59 2.81 16.36
N ARG A 403 6.70 3.56 16.25
CA ARG A 403 7.88 3.39 17.11
C ARG A 403 7.56 3.79 18.55
N GLY A 404 7.90 2.92 19.51
CA GLY A 404 7.81 3.22 20.94
C GLY A 404 6.39 3.48 21.46
N ASN A 405 5.34 3.08 20.73
CA ASN A 405 3.94 3.33 21.09
C ASN A 405 3.39 2.38 22.20
N GLY A 406 4.26 1.53 22.77
CA GLY A 406 3.91 0.58 23.83
C GLY A 406 3.24 -0.72 23.34
N ARG A 407 3.14 -0.94 22.03
CA ARG A 407 2.54 -2.13 21.41
C ARG A 407 3.58 -2.93 20.63
N ARG A 408 3.41 -4.25 20.52
CA ARG A 408 4.17 -5.05 19.55
C ARG A 408 3.57 -4.83 18.17
N VAL A 409 4.32 -4.21 17.28
CA VAL A 409 3.88 -3.92 15.91
C VAL A 409 4.53 -4.89 14.94
N LEU A 410 3.78 -5.39 13.96
CA LEU A 410 4.34 -6.22 12.88
C LEU A 410 5.35 -5.44 12.06
N THR A 411 6.49 -6.05 11.80
CA THR A 411 7.53 -5.54 10.89
C THR A 411 7.77 -6.53 9.75
N TYR A 412 8.40 -6.09 8.66
CA TYR A 412 8.77 -7.01 7.58
C TYR A 412 9.83 -8.04 8.04
N ALA A 413 10.64 -7.70 9.04
CA ALA A 413 11.61 -8.61 9.65
C ALA A 413 10.93 -9.77 10.41
N ASP A 414 9.69 -9.61 10.87
CA ASP A 414 8.91 -10.69 11.48
C ASP A 414 8.39 -11.71 10.45
N LEU A 415 8.16 -11.29 9.20
CA LEU A 415 7.54 -12.12 8.18
C LEU A 415 8.52 -13.15 7.62
N ARG A 416 8.13 -14.43 7.67
CA ARG A 416 8.90 -15.55 7.11
C ARG A 416 7.98 -16.53 6.40
N SER A 417 8.24 -16.83 5.13
CA SER A 417 7.59 -17.96 4.46
C SER A 417 7.90 -19.27 5.19
N PRO A 418 6.93 -20.21 5.31
CA PRO A 418 7.15 -21.52 5.96
C PRO A 418 7.90 -22.51 5.06
N TYR A 419 8.44 -22.04 3.94
CA TYR A 419 9.17 -22.79 2.92
C TYR A 419 10.45 -22.01 2.54
N PRO A 420 11.50 -22.70 2.07
CA PRO A 420 12.72 -22.05 1.59
C PRO A 420 12.47 -21.27 0.30
N ASP A 421 13.47 -20.51 -0.17
CA ASP A 421 13.45 -19.84 -1.48
C ASP A 421 12.91 -20.79 -2.58
N PRO A 422 11.76 -20.48 -3.22
CA PRO A 422 11.09 -21.41 -4.12
C PRO A 422 11.85 -21.67 -5.43
N ASP A 423 12.68 -20.72 -5.86
CA ASP A 423 13.47 -20.84 -7.08
C ASP A 423 14.89 -21.31 -6.76
N GLY A 424 15.48 -20.78 -5.67
CA GLY A 424 16.78 -21.20 -5.15
C GLY A 424 18.00 -20.84 -6.00
N ARG A 425 17.83 -20.30 -7.21
CA ARG A 425 18.95 -19.80 -8.05
C ARG A 425 19.38 -18.42 -7.58
N GLU A 426 20.66 -18.10 -7.72
CA GLU A 426 21.11 -16.71 -7.55
C GLU A 426 20.64 -15.85 -8.74
N PRO A 427 20.33 -14.55 -8.51
CA PRO A 427 20.01 -13.64 -9.60
C PRO A 427 21.12 -13.53 -10.64
N SER A 428 20.76 -13.48 -11.92
CA SER A 428 21.68 -13.27 -13.04
C SER A 428 22.24 -11.85 -13.08
N ARG A 429 21.44 -10.88 -12.60
CA ARG A 429 21.78 -9.45 -12.53
C ARG A 429 20.88 -8.72 -11.54
N ASP A 430 21.33 -7.53 -11.18
CA ASP A 430 20.61 -6.58 -10.35
C ASP A 430 20.03 -5.44 -11.20
N ILE A 431 18.84 -5.00 -10.85
CA ILE A 431 18.16 -3.81 -11.38
C ILE A 431 17.90 -2.92 -10.17
N GLU A 432 18.56 -1.78 -10.09
CA GLU A 432 18.26 -0.76 -9.09
C GLU A 432 17.35 0.30 -9.71
N LEU A 433 16.29 0.66 -9.00
CA LEU A 433 15.34 1.69 -9.39
C LEU A 433 15.10 2.63 -8.22
N HIS A 434 15.09 3.92 -8.53
CA HIS A 434 14.85 4.96 -7.56
C HIS A 434 13.40 5.43 -7.64
N LEU A 435 12.67 5.38 -6.53
CA LEU A 435 11.35 6.00 -6.44
C LEU A 435 11.57 7.49 -6.25
N THR A 436 11.22 8.28 -7.25
CA THR A 436 11.45 9.72 -7.25
C THR A 436 10.14 10.48 -7.41
N GLY A 437 10.16 11.76 -7.05
CA GLY A 437 9.02 12.61 -7.23
C GLY A 437 9.33 14.08 -7.03
N HIS A 438 8.29 14.88 -7.20
CA HIS A 438 8.28 16.29 -6.90
C HIS A 438 6.95 16.65 -6.25
N MET A 439 7.00 17.04 -4.97
CA MET A 439 5.82 17.33 -4.16
C MET A 439 5.03 18.49 -4.75
N GLU A 440 5.62 19.70 -4.93
CA GLU A 440 4.85 20.88 -5.38
C GLU A 440 4.19 20.70 -6.77
N ARG A 441 4.78 19.89 -7.65
CA ARG A 441 4.25 19.58 -8.99
C ARG A 441 3.34 18.36 -9.01
N PHE A 442 3.32 17.62 -7.90
CA PHE A 442 2.65 16.34 -7.75
C PHE A 442 2.95 15.40 -8.92
N ALA A 443 4.24 15.17 -9.14
CA ALA A 443 4.76 14.33 -10.20
C ALA A 443 5.59 13.20 -9.59
N TRP A 444 5.38 11.98 -10.07
CA TRP A 444 5.97 10.78 -9.48
C TRP A 444 6.55 9.91 -10.59
N SER A 445 7.66 9.23 -10.33
CA SER A 445 8.38 8.44 -11.34
C SER A 445 9.30 7.40 -10.71
N PHE A 446 9.82 6.50 -11.54
CA PHE A 446 11.07 5.81 -11.23
C PHE A 446 12.24 6.56 -11.91
N ASP A 447 13.41 6.63 -11.28
CA ASP A 447 14.68 7.19 -11.79
C ASP A 447 14.60 8.63 -12.32
N GLY A 448 13.57 9.39 -11.92
CA GLY A 448 13.29 10.72 -12.47
C GLY A 448 12.76 10.72 -13.92
N ILE A 449 12.43 9.55 -14.47
CA ILE A 449 11.99 9.37 -15.85
C ILE A 449 10.47 9.25 -15.91
N LYS A 450 9.83 10.16 -16.64
CA LYS A 450 8.39 10.14 -16.92
C LYS A 450 8.01 8.81 -17.57
N PHE A 451 6.85 8.27 -17.20
CA PHE A 451 6.38 7.00 -17.77
C PHE A 451 6.30 7.02 -19.31
N SER A 452 5.89 8.14 -19.93
CA SER A 452 5.84 8.26 -21.41
C SER A 452 7.20 8.06 -22.10
N ASP A 453 8.28 8.32 -21.37
CA ASP A 453 9.66 8.30 -21.87
C ASP A 453 10.42 7.07 -21.34
N ALA A 454 9.82 6.31 -20.41
CA ALA A 454 10.43 5.16 -19.76
C ALA A 454 10.42 3.94 -20.68
N ALA A 455 11.60 3.37 -20.92
CA ALA A 455 11.70 2.08 -21.59
C ALA A 455 11.17 0.95 -20.68
N PRO A 456 10.57 -0.11 -21.27
CA PRO A 456 10.24 -1.30 -20.52
C PRO A 456 11.45 -1.94 -19.83
N LEU A 457 11.23 -2.50 -18.65
CA LEU A 457 12.18 -3.39 -17.99
C LEU A 457 12.08 -4.77 -18.63
N HIS A 458 13.02 -5.08 -19.53
CA HIS A 458 13.08 -6.37 -20.19
C HIS A 458 13.69 -7.43 -19.28
N LEU A 459 13.01 -8.56 -19.13
CA LEU A 459 13.46 -9.77 -18.45
C LEU A 459 13.42 -10.92 -19.47
N ALA A 460 14.46 -11.75 -19.50
CA ALA A 460 14.41 -12.97 -20.33
C ALA A 460 13.58 -14.04 -19.63
N TYR A 461 12.75 -14.78 -20.37
CA TYR A 461 11.96 -15.86 -19.81
C TYR A 461 12.87 -16.92 -19.15
N GLY A 462 12.54 -17.27 -17.91
CA GLY A 462 13.34 -18.15 -17.06
C GLY A 462 14.53 -17.47 -16.36
N GLU A 463 14.82 -16.19 -16.63
CA GLU A 463 15.78 -15.39 -15.88
C GLU A 463 15.30 -15.20 -14.43
N ARG A 464 16.25 -15.07 -13.51
CA ARG A 464 15.98 -14.58 -12.15
C ARG A 464 16.76 -13.29 -11.95
N VAL A 465 16.08 -12.21 -11.60
CA VAL A 465 16.72 -10.90 -11.36
C VAL A 465 16.49 -10.46 -9.92
N ARG A 466 17.38 -9.61 -9.41
CA ARG A 466 17.14 -8.85 -8.18
C ARG A 466 16.68 -7.46 -8.57
N ILE A 467 15.57 -7.03 -8.02
CA ILE A 467 15.13 -5.64 -8.10
C ILE A 467 15.40 -5.00 -6.74
N THR A 468 16.15 -3.90 -6.74
CA THR A 468 16.40 -3.04 -5.58
C THR A 468 15.65 -1.74 -5.79
N LEU A 469 14.81 -1.38 -4.82
CA LEU A 469 14.11 -0.11 -4.79
C LEU A 469 14.74 0.80 -3.75
N VAL A 470 15.08 2.02 -4.16
CA VAL A 470 15.55 3.10 -3.27
C VAL A 470 14.47 4.17 -3.25
N ASN A 471 13.92 4.50 -2.08
CA ASN A 471 12.93 5.56 -1.97
C ASN A 471 13.61 6.89 -1.64
N ASP A 472 13.73 7.74 -2.66
CA ASP A 472 14.26 9.08 -2.51
C ASP A 472 13.25 10.05 -1.88
N THR A 473 11.98 9.65 -1.85
CA THR A 473 10.88 10.54 -1.49
C THR A 473 10.54 10.54 0.00
N MET A 474 9.76 11.54 0.42
CA MET A 474 9.22 11.63 1.78
C MET A 474 7.95 10.80 1.99
N MET A 475 7.40 10.25 0.90
CA MET A 475 6.19 9.44 0.91
C MET A 475 6.57 7.98 0.97
N THR A 476 5.75 7.18 1.64
CA THR A 476 5.84 5.73 1.54
C THR A 476 5.19 5.27 0.24
N HIS A 477 5.74 4.24 -0.41
CA HIS A 477 5.22 3.75 -1.69
C HIS A 477 5.01 2.23 -1.65
N PRO A 478 3.77 1.73 -1.79
CA PRO A 478 3.52 0.32 -1.96
C PRO A 478 3.73 -0.04 -3.42
N ILE A 479 4.86 -0.68 -3.74
CA ILE A 479 5.19 -1.03 -5.12
C ILE A 479 4.65 -2.43 -5.45
N HIS A 480 3.82 -2.51 -6.49
CA HIS A 480 3.19 -3.73 -6.96
C HIS A 480 3.74 -4.15 -8.33
N LEU A 481 4.11 -5.43 -8.44
CA LEU A 481 4.47 -6.08 -9.70
C LEU A 481 3.38 -7.07 -10.10
N HIS A 482 2.80 -6.89 -11.28
CA HIS A 482 1.77 -7.79 -11.81
C HIS A 482 2.36 -9.12 -12.30
N GLY A 483 1.56 -10.18 -12.24
CA GLY A 483 1.82 -11.47 -12.90
C GLY A 483 2.99 -12.29 -12.37
N LEU A 484 3.84 -11.71 -11.52
CA LEU A 484 5.04 -12.31 -10.97
C LEU A 484 5.09 -12.08 -9.46
N TRP A 485 5.91 -12.88 -8.76
CA TRP A 485 6.11 -12.75 -7.33
C TRP A 485 7.39 -11.98 -7.00
N SER A 486 7.33 -11.20 -5.92
CA SER A 486 8.48 -10.54 -5.29
C SER A 486 8.94 -11.35 -4.08
N ASP A 487 10.08 -12.04 -4.22
CA ASP A 487 10.73 -12.78 -3.14
C ASP A 487 11.57 -11.80 -2.30
N LEU A 488 10.97 -11.20 -1.26
CA LEU A 488 11.61 -10.20 -0.39
C LEU A 488 12.85 -10.79 0.30
N GLU A 489 13.94 -10.03 0.28
CA GLU A 489 15.21 -10.40 0.90
C GLU A 489 15.49 -9.55 2.16
N ASP A 490 16.36 -10.06 3.04
CA ASP A 490 17.00 -9.24 4.06
C ASP A 490 18.26 -8.51 3.54
N GLU A 491 18.87 -7.71 4.40
CA GLU A 491 20.10 -6.95 4.09
C GLU A 491 21.30 -7.82 3.68
N HIS A 492 21.24 -9.12 3.92
CA HIS A 492 22.26 -10.10 3.53
C HIS A 492 21.84 -10.91 2.29
N GLY A 493 20.76 -10.52 1.61
CA GLY A 493 20.25 -11.19 0.42
C GLY A 493 19.54 -12.52 0.72
N ARG A 494 19.19 -12.82 1.97
CA ARG A 494 18.49 -14.06 2.33
C ARG A 494 17.00 -13.89 2.14
N PHE A 495 16.36 -14.88 1.52
CA PHE A 495 14.91 -14.91 1.33
C PHE A 495 14.16 -14.84 2.68
N LEU A 496 13.17 -13.94 2.76
CA LEU A 496 12.30 -13.75 3.91
C LEU A 496 10.90 -14.27 3.62
N VAL A 497 10.20 -13.60 2.70
CA VAL A 497 8.79 -13.82 2.43
C VAL A 497 8.48 -13.48 0.99
N ARG A 498 7.58 -14.23 0.38
CA ARG A 498 7.04 -13.94 -0.95
C ARG A 498 5.85 -12.99 -0.85
N LYS A 499 5.86 -11.91 -1.63
CA LYS A 499 4.84 -10.86 -1.65
C LYS A 499 4.50 -10.44 -3.08
N HIS A 500 3.34 -9.84 -3.28
CA HIS A 500 2.96 -9.20 -4.56
C HIS A 500 3.06 -7.67 -4.48
N THR A 501 2.96 -7.09 -3.27
CA THR A 501 3.09 -5.65 -3.04
C THR A 501 4.13 -5.41 -1.96
N VAL A 502 5.17 -4.62 -2.23
CA VAL A 502 6.23 -4.33 -1.27
C VAL A 502 6.19 -2.85 -0.92
N ASP A 503 5.86 -2.54 0.33
CA ASP A 503 5.94 -1.17 0.85
C ASP A 503 7.40 -0.71 0.90
N ILE A 504 7.66 0.55 0.53
CA ILE A 504 8.97 1.17 0.59
C ILE A 504 8.85 2.50 1.36
N PRO A 505 9.17 2.52 2.67
CA PRO A 505 9.16 3.73 3.48
C PRO A 505 10.11 4.82 2.96
N PRO A 506 9.93 6.08 3.39
CA PRO A 506 10.84 7.18 3.05
C PRO A 506 12.29 6.84 3.37
N GLY A 507 13.22 7.29 2.52
CA GLY A 507 14.66 7.13 2.75
C GLY A 507 15.12 5.69 2.94
N SER A 508 14.35 4.71 2.46
CA SER A 508 14.65 3.29 2.64
C SER A 508 15.09 2.62 1.34
N ARG A 509 15.72 1.46 1.46
CA ARG A 509 16.15 0.62 0.34
C ARG A 509 15.71 -0.82 0.57
N ARG A 510 14.91 -1.41 -0.31
CA ARG A 510 14.51 -2.83 -0.20
C ARG A 510 14.81 -3.58 -1.48
N SER A 511 15.30 -4.81 -1.36
CA SER A 511 15.52 -5.70 -2.50
C SER A 511 14.64 -6.93 -2.43
N TYR A 512 14.28 -7.43 -3.60
CA TYR A 512 13.56 -8.69 -3.75
C TYR A 512 13.96 -9.36 -5.07
N ARG A 513 13.82 -10.69 -5.13
CA ARG A 513 14.09 -11.46 -6.34
C ARG A 513 12.80 -11.66 -7.13
N VAL A 514 12.91 -11.64 -8.45
CA VAL A 514 11.81 -11.93 -9.38
C VAL A 514 12.25 -13.05 -10.31
N SER A 515 11.44 -14.09 -10.40
CA SER A 515 11.63 -15.19 -11.35
C SER A 515 10.70 -14.94 -12.54
N ALA A 516 11.27 -14.69 -13.71
CA ALA A 516 10.53 -14.33 -14.92
C ALA A 516 9.91 -15.59 -15.58
N ASP A 517 8.93 -16.20 -14.91
CA ASP A 517 8.34 -17.50 -15.26
C ASP A 517 7.03 -17.42 -16.05
N THR A 518 6.58 -16.20 -16.36
CA THR A 518 5.32 -15.96 -17.07
C THR A 518 5.55 -14.89 -18.16
N PRO A 519 5.57 -15.27 -19.45
CA PRO A 519 5.76 -14.34 -20.56
C PRO A 519 4.64 -13.30 -20.64
N GLY A 520 4.98 -12.11 -21.12
CA GLY A 520 4.01 -11.06 -21.39
C GLY A 520 4.43 -9.67 -20.92
N ARG A 521 3.46 -8.76 -20.92
CA ARG A 521 3.62 -7.37 -20.51
C ARG A 521 2.92 -7.17 -19.18
N TRP A 522 3.66 -6.71 -18.19
CA TRP A 522 3.24 -6.62 -16.80
C TRP A 522 3.37 -5.19 -16.30
N ALA A 523 2.36 -4.72 -15.59
CA ALA A 523 2.42 -3.42 -14.95
C ALA A 523 3.30 -3.52 -13.69
N TYR A 524 4.09 -2.47 -13.46
CA TYR A 524 4.95 -2.36 -12.29
C TYR A 524 4.88 -0.92 -11.76
N HIS A 525 4.21 -0.70 -10.64
CA HIS A 525 3.81 0.65 -10.24
C HIS A 525 3.61 0.82 -8.74
N CYS A 526 3.57 2.07 -8.30
CA CYS A 526 3.09 2.42 -6.97
C CYS A 526 1.58 2.24 -6.90
N HIS A 527 1.09 1.65 -5.80
CA HIS A 527 -0.33 1.40 -5.58
C HIS A 527 -1.03 2.57 -4.86
N LEU A 528 -0.33 3.67 -4.61
CA LEU A 528 -1.00 4.95 -4.39
C LEU A 528 -1.55 5.44 -5.73
N LEU A 529 -2.88 5.42 -5.88
CA LEU A 529 -3.59 5.62 -7.15
C LEU A 529 -3.15 6.90 -7.85
N TYR A 530 -2.98 7.99 -7.10
CA TYR A 530 -2.55 9.27 -7.67
C TYR A 530 -1.07 9.31 -8.04
N HIS A 531 -0.21 8.52 -7.38
CA HIS A 531 1.20 8.39 -7.77
C HIS A 531 1.33 7.58 -9.06
N MET A 532 0.53 6.51 -9.18
CA MET A 532 0.41 5.73 -10.41
C MET A 532 -0.04 6.61 -11.58
N GLU A 533 -1.18 7.30 -11.44
CA GLU A 533 -1.81 8.10 -12.50
C GLU A 533 -0.91 9.24 -13.00
N THR A 534 -0.02 9.74 -12.15
CA THR A 534 0.89 10.84 -12.48
C THR A 534 2.29 10.41 -12.90
N GLY A 535 2.59 9.10 -12.89
CA GLY A 535 3.74 8.55 -13.61
C GLY A 535 4.64 7.57 -12.86
N MET A 536 4.37 7.21 -11.60
CA MET A 536 5.13 6.16 -10.90
C MET A 536 4.71 4.77 -11.38
N PHE A 537 5.01 4.51 -12.64
CA PHE A 537 4.63 3.34 -13.40
C PHE A 537 5.77 2.93 -14.34
N ARG A 538 5.92 1.63 -14.55
CA ARG A 538 6.80 0.97 -15.51
C ARG A 538 6.09 -0.19 -16.18
N GLU A 539 6.49 -0.48 -17.41
CA GLU A 539 6.21 -1.76 -18.05
C GLU A 539 7.36 -2.72 -17.73
N VAL A 540 7.05 -3.90 -17.20
CA VAL A 540 7.96 -5.05 -17.20
C VAL A 540 7.57 -5.95 -18.37
N ARG A 541 8.54 -6.36 -19.17
CA ARG A 541 8.31 -7.27 -20.30
C ARG A 541 9.13 -8.53 -20.12
N VAL A 542 8.45 -9.68 -20.10
CA VAL A 542 9.09 -10.99 -20.08
C VAL A 542 9.06 -11.54 -21.51
N ASP A 543 10.23 -11.52 -22.17
CA ASP A 543 10.43 -11.93 -23.56
C ASP A 543 11.11 -13.31 -23.64
N GLU A 544 10.84 -14.08 -24.70
CA GLU A 544 11.45 -15.42 -24.94
C GLU A 544 12.94 -15.39 -25.30
#